data_AF-A0A5M3N4H8-F1
#
_entry.id   AF-A0A5M3N4H8-F1
#
_cell.length_a   1.000
_cell.length_b   1.000
_cell.length_c   1.000
_cell.angle_alpha   90.00
_cell.angle_beta   90.00
_cell.angle_gamma   90.00
#
_symmetry.space_group_name_H-M   'P 1'
#
loop_
_entity.id
_entity.type
_entity.pdbx_description
1 polymer ?
#
loop_
_entity_poly.entity_id
_entity_poly.type
_entity_poly.pdbx_seq_one_letter_code
_entity_poly.pdbx_strand_id
1 'polypeptide(L)'
;MRPDDTRNRVIFRYWPRDPNGQVIKPSPLRGKEAPNGMNLWGATLYDFYRTRRIPDSPYLSTISTGSRLAKTMREFGELEHAKDEIAWADEEADPKELPPCDIGRLVMDHDFLNAGFGGVPFEGFRPRPKLEQRIPFHLLPKKLIVHDPWNLLTV
;
A
#
# COMPACT_ATOMS: atom_id res chain seq x y z
N MET A 1 24.80 2.61 -3.18
CA MET A 1 23.54 1.89 -3.46
C MET A 1 23.92 0.49 -3.93
N ARG A 2 23.57 -0.58 -3.20
CA ARG A 2 23.94 -1.95 -3.61
C ARG A 2 23.00 -2.44 -4.74
N PRO A 3 23.49 -3.20 -5.74
CA PRO A 3 22.72 -3.58 -6.95
C PRO A 3 21.59 -4.61 -6.76
N ASP A 4 21.34 -5.11 -5.55
CA ASP A 4 20.74 -6.44 -5.33
C ASP A 4 19.48 -6.46 -4.44
N ASP A 5 18.80 -5.32 -4.20
CA ASP A 5 17.57 -5.25 -3.39
C ASP A 5 16.39 -4.59 -4.13
N THR A 6 16.19 -4.88 -5.42
CA THR A 6 14.93 -4.54 -6.09
C THR A 6 13.87 -5.57 -5.73
N ARG A 7 13.09 -5.29 -4.68
CA ARG A 7 11.87 -6.03 -4.35
C ARG A 7 10.82 -5.81 -5.45
N ASN A 8 10.89 -6.61 -6.50
CA ASN A 8 9.95 -6.55 -7.62
C ASN A 8 8.63 -7.19 -7.19
N ARG A 9 7.56 -6.39 -7.13
CA ARG A 9 6.21 -6.91 -6.93
C ARG A 9 5.65 -7.37 -8.27
N VAL A 10 5.24 -8.63 -8.34
CA VAL A 10 4.61 -9.19 -9.53
C VAL A 10 3.12 -8.89 -9.48
N ILE A 11 2.58 -8.40 -10.59
CA ILE A 11 1.15 -8.15 -10.77
C ILE A 11 0.58 -9.35 -11.50
N PHE A 12 -0.29 -10.08 -10.82
CA PHE A 12 -0.82 -11.37 -11.27
C PHE A 12 -2.14 -11.24 -12.02
N ARG A 13 -2.90 -10.17 -11.78
CA ARG A 13 -4.20 -10.00 -12.41
C ARG A 13 -4.09 -9.33 -13.76
N TYR A 14 -4.99 -9.73 -14.64
CA TYR A 14 -5.14 -9.18 -15.96
C TYR A 14 -6.55 -8.59 -16.08
N TRP A 15 -6.65 -7.39 -16.65
CA TRP A 15 -7.94 -6.75 -16.92
C TRP A 15 -8.39 -7.11 -18.34
N PRO A 16 -9.50 -7.84 -18.50
CA PRO A 16 -9.99 -8.25 -19.81
C PRO A 16 -10.44 -7.04 -20.63
N ARG A 17 -10.26 -7.10 -21.95
CA ARG A 17 -10.62 -6.04 -22.88
C ARG A 17 -11.48 -6.63 -23.99
N ASP A 18 -12.40 -5.82 -24.53
CA ASP A 18 -13.07 -6.17 -25.78
C ASP A 18 -12.02 -6.25 -26.90
N PRO A 19 -11.91 -7.35 -27.67
CA PRO A 19 -11.02 -7.45 -28.82
C PRO A 19 -11.20 -6.34 -29.87
N ASN A 20 -12.42 -5.80 -30.00
CA ASN A 20 -12.74 -4.68 -30.88
C ASN A 20 -12.83 -3.34 -30.15
N GLY A 21 -12.40 -3.31 -28.88
CA GLY A 21 -12.49 -2.17 -27.99
C GLY A 21 -11.63 -0.97 -28.40
N GLN A 22 -11.81 0.13 -27.70
CA GLN A 22 -11.09 1.36 -28.00
C GLN A 22 -9.64 1.33 -27.47
N VAL A 23 -8.75 2.07 -28.12
CA VAL A 23 -7.36 2.20 -27.66
C VAL A 23 -7.30 3.06 -26.40
N ILE A 24 -6.66 2.54 -25.34
CA ILE A 24 -6.35 3.34 -24.14
C ILE A 24 -5.25 4.34 -24.50
N LYS A 25 -5.65 5.59 -24.65
CA LYS A 25 -4.76 6.74 -24.84
C LYS A 25 -4.27 7.24 -23.48
N PRO A 26 -3.10 7.90 -23.41
CA PRO A 26 -2.73 8.69 -22.24
C PRO A 26 -3.87 9.66 -21.94
N SER A 27 -4.56 9.46 -20.82
CA SER A 27 -5.80 10.17 -20.49
C SER A 27 -5.63 10.92 -19.17
N PRO A 28 -6.23 12.13 -19.02
CA PRO A 28 -6.33 12.79 -17.73
C PRO A 28 -7.25 12.03 -16.77
N LEU A 29 -7.92 10.95 -17.21
CA LEU A 29 -8.80 10.15 -16.37
C LEU A 29 -8.03 9.60 -15.17
N ARG A 30 -8.43 10.04 -13.97
CA ARG A 30 -7.88 9.58 -12.69
C ARG A 30 -8.80 8.55 -12.06
N GLY A 31 -8.18 7.52 -11.48
CA GLY A 31 -8.84 6.58 -10.58
C GLY A 31 -8.77 7.10 -9.14
N LYS A 32 -8.83 6.18 -8.16
CA LYS A 32 -8.50 6.51 -6.78
C LYS A 32 -7.01 6.82 -6.66
N GLU A 33 -6.66 7.81 -5.84
CA GLU A 33 -5.27 8.29 -5.68
C GLU A 33 -5.01 8.62 -4.20
N ALA A 34 -3.76 8.41 -3.77
CA ALA A 34 -3.29 8.87 -2.47
C ALA A 34 -2.76 10.32 -2.58
N PRO A 35 -2.76 11.11 -1.48
CA PRO A 35 -2.31 12.50 -1.48
C PRO A 35 -0.80 12.69 -1.71
N ASN A 36 -0.04 11.61 -1.96
CA ASN A 36 1.41 11.63 -2.17
C ASN A 36 1.82 11.89 -3.64
N GLY A 37 0.88 12.28 -4.51
CA GLY A 37 1.15 12.59 -5.91
C GLY A 37 1.33 11.37 -6.82
N MET A 38 1.17 10.14 -6.31
CA MET A 38 1.13 8.94 -7.14
C MET A 38 -0.25 8.78 -7.78
N ASN A 39 -0.27 8.60 -9.10
CA ASN A 39 -1.49 8.51 -9.90
C ASN A 39 -2.11 7.10 -9.96
N LEU A 40 -1.47 6.11 -9.32
CA LEU A 40 -1.95 4.75 -9.20
C LEU A 40 -2.06 4.41 -7.72
N TRP A 41 -3.27 4.16 -7.26
CA TRP A 41 -3.54 3.63 -5.93
C TRP A 41 -4.43 2.39 -6.02
N GLY A 42 -4.15 1.42 -5.15
CA GLY A 42 -4.93 0.21 -4.97
C GLY A 42 -5.03 -0.13 -3.48
N ALA A 43 -6.18 -0.60 -3.02
CA ALA A 43 -6.35 -1.02 -1.62
C ALA A 43 -5.41 -2.19 -1.24
N THR A 44 -5.17 -3.09 -2.21
CA THR A 44 -4.33 -4.28 -2.11
C THR A 44 -3.51 -4.48 -3.39
N LEU A 45 -2.62 -5.47 -3.41
CA LEU A 45 -1.89 -5.84 -4.63
C LEU A 45 -2.82 -6.42 -5.72
N TYR A 46 -4.01 -6.90 -5.35
CA TYR A 46 -5.01 -7.45 -6.27
C TYR A 46 -5.83 -6.38 -6.98
N ASP A 47 -5.65 -5.10 -6.64
CA ASP A 47 -6.29 -3.98 -7.32
C ASP A 47 -5.43 -3.42 -8.46
N PHE A 48 -4.26 -4.03 -8.68
CA PHE A 48 -3.39 -3.74 -9.82
C PHE A 48 -3.57 -4.80 -10.90
N TYR A 49 -3.64 -4.32 -12.13
CA TYR A 49 -3.90 -5.15 -13.29
C TYR A 49 -2.93 -4.83 -14.41
N ARG A 50 -2.53 -5.87 -15.12
CA ARG A 50 -2.02 -5.72 -16.49
C ARG A 50 -3.21 -5.58 -17.44
N THR A 51 -3.15 -4.64 -18.36
CA THR A 51 -4.15 -4.52 -19.43
C THR A 51 -3.47 -4.28 -20.77
N ARG A 52 -4.12 -4.68 -21.86
CA ARG A 52 -3.70 -4.32 -23.22
C ARG A 52 -4.17 -2.91 -23.54
N ARG A 53 -3.24 -2.03 -23.93
CA ARG A 53 -3.57 -0.68 -24.38
C ARG A 53 -4.32 -0.68 -25.71
N ILE A 54 -3.86 -1.51 -26.64
CA ILE A 54 -4.51 -1.79 -27.92
C ILE A 54 -5.02 -3.23 -27.83
N PRO A 55 -6.32 -3.49 -27.93
CA PRO A 55 -6.87 -4.83 -27.71
C PRO A 55 -6.22 -5.95 -28.55
N ASP A 56 -5.96 -5.65 -29.81
CA ASP A 56 -5.36 -6.57 -30.79
C ASP A 56 -3.82 -6.66 -30.71
N SER A 57 -3.16 -5.82 -29.89
CA SER A 57 -1.71 -5.85 -29.74
C SER A 57 -1.31 -6.40 -28.35
N PRO A 58 -1.04 -7.71 -28.21
CA PRO A 58 -0.74 -8.32 -26.92
C PRO A 58 0.55 -7.79 -26.29
N TYR A 59 1.48 -7.27 -27.10
CA TYR A 59 2.76 -6.76 -26.64
C TYR A 59 2.68 -5.36 -26.01
N LEU A 60 1.61 -4.60 -26.26
CA LEU A 60 1.39 -3.28 -25.65
C LEU A 60 0.63 -3.40 -24.32
N SER A 61 1.21 -4.15 -23.39
CA SER A 61 0.71 -4.31 -22.02
C SER A 61 1.17 -3.15 -21.14
N THR A 62 0.25 -2.61 -20.34
CA THR A 62 0.56 -1.62 -19.30
C THR A 62 -0.02 -2.03 -17.95
N ILE A 63 0.48 -1.42 -16.89
CA ILE A 63 0.01 -1.62 -15.52
C ILE A 63 -0.88 -0.43 -15.15
N SER A 64 -2.07 -0.73 -14.62
CA SER A 64 -3.00 0.27 -14.09
C SER A 64 -3.77 -0.31 -12.89
N THR A 65 -4.60 0.52 -12.26
CA THR A 65 -5.42 0.14 -11.10
C THR A 65 -6.87 -0.11 -11.49
N GLY A 66 -7.57 -0.90 -10.68
CA GLY A 66 -8.96 -1.30 -10.89
C GLY A 66 -9.88 -0.09 -11.04
N SER A 67 -9.87 0.83 -10.07
CA SER A 67 -10.67 2.07 -10.13
C SER A 67 -10.47 2.90 -11.40
N ARG A 68 -9.24 2.99 -11.91
CA ARG A 68 -8.93 3.72 -13.15
C ARG A 68 -9.44 3.00 -14.39
N LEU A 69 -9.23 1.68 -14.45
CA LEU A 69 -9.67 0.86 -15.57
C LEU A 69 -11.18 0.75 -15.63
N ALA A 70 -11.86 0.54 -14.50
CA ALA A 70 -13.32 0.52 -14.41
C ALA A 70 -13.94 1.79 -14.99
N LYS A 71 -13.42 2.96 -14.59
CA LYS A 71 -13.88 4.25 -15.13
C LYS A 71 -13.64 4.36 -16.64
N THR A 72 -12.48 3.89 -17.11
CA THR A 72 -12.13 3.91 -18.55
C THR A 72 -13.05 2.99 -19.36
N MET A 73 -13.32 1.77 -18.88
CA MET A 73 -14.20 0.82 -19.55
C MET A 73 -15.64 1.32 -19.60
N ARG A 74 -16.11 2.00 -18.55
CA ARG A 74 -17.41 2.68 -18.55
C ARG A 74 -17.52 3.76 -19.62
N GLU A 75 -16.47 4.56 -19.81
CA GLU A 75 -16.45 5.56 -20.89
C GLU A 75 -16.43 4.93 -22.28
N PHE A 76 -15.74 3.80 -22.43
CA PHE A 76 -15.69 3.08 -23.69
C PHE A 76 -16.96 2.27 -23.99
N GLY A 77 -17.78 1.98 -22.96
CA GLY A 77 -18.91 1.07 -23.05
C GLY A 77 -18.54 -0.42 -22.96
N GLU A 78 -17.30 -0.75 -22.56
CA GLU A 78 -16.77 -2.12 -22.47
C GLU A 78 -17.12 -2.77 -21.11
N LEU A 79 -18.42 -2.91 -20.80
CA LEU A 79 -18.86 -3.37 -19.47
C LEU A 79 -18.90 -4.90 -19.31
N GLU A 80 -19.26 -5.62 -20.38
CA GLU A 80 -19.51 -7.07 -20.29
C GLU A 80 -18.21 -7.90 -20.21
N HIS A 81 -17.12 -7.40 -20.80
CA HIS A 81 -15.87 -8.15 -20.87
C HIS A 81 -15.11 -8.19 -19.53
N ALA A 82 -15.29 -7.18 -18.69
CA ALA A 82 -14.57 -7.02 -17.43
C ALA A 82 -15.53 -6.87 -16.24
N LYS A 83 -16.70 -7.52 -16.32
CA LYS A 83 -17.79 -7.34 -15.35
C LYS A 83 -17.35 -7.62 -13.91
N ASP A 84 -16.60 -8.69 -13.70
CA ASP A 84 -16.14 -9.09 -12.37
C ASP A 84 -15.07 -8.14 -11.84
N GLU A 85 -14.15 -7.68 -12.69
CA GLU A 85 -13.12 -6.71 -12.33
C GLU A 85 -13.72 -5.32 -12.06
N ILE A 86 -14.76 -4.93 -12.80
CA ILE A 86 -15.51 -3.70 -12.57
C ILE A 86 -16.23 -3.76 -11.23
N ALA A 87 -16.93 -4.87 -10.93
CA ALA A 87 -17.59 -5.07 -9.63
C ALA A 87 -16.56 -5.03 -8.48
N TRP A 88 -15.43 -5.72 -8.64
CA TRP A 88 -14.33 -5.66 -7.67
C TRP A 88 -13.79 -4.24 -7.47
N ALA A 89 -13.61 -3.48 -8.55
CA ALA A 89 -13.14 -2.10 -8.48
C ALA A 89 -14.13 -1.14 -7.82
N ASP A 90 -15.44 -1.44 -7.88
CA ASP A 90 -16.47 -0.64 -7.19
C ASP A 90 -16.50 -0.92 -5.69
N GLU A 91 -16.24 -2.17 -5.29
CA GLU A 91 -16.13 -2.57 -3.88
C GLU A 91 -14.75 -2.24 -3.28
N GLU A 92 -13.80 -1.80 -4.10
CA GLU A 92 -12.47 -1.38 -3.66
C GLU A 92 -12.60 -0.29 -2.58
N ALA A 93 -11.87 -0.45 -1.46
CA ALA A 93 -11.85 0.56 -0.41
C ALA A 93 -11.36 1.92 -0.91
N ASP A 94 -11.66 3.00 -0.20
CA ASP A 94 -11.08 4.32 -0.49
C ASP A 94 -9.71 4.50 0.19
N PRO A 95 -8.83 5.33 -0.39
CA PRO A 95 -7.59 5.73 0.26
C PRO A 95 -7.89 6.34 1.63
N LYS A 96 -7.26 5.79 2.67
CA LYS A 96 -7.33 6.33 4.03
C LYS A 96 -5.95 6.72 4.52
N GLU A 97 -5.88 7.80 5.25
CA GLU A 97 -4.70 8.17 5.99
C GLU A 97 -4.48 7.15 7.12
N LEU A 98 -3.26 6.62 7.19
CA LEU A 98 -2.85 5.74 8.27
C LEU A 98 -1.89 6.54 9.16
N PRO A 99 -2.31 6.99 10.35
CA PRO A 99 -1.40 7.67 11.25
C PRO A 99 -0.29 6.70 11.67
N PRO A 100 0.92 7.21 11.96
CA PRO A 100 1.97 6.41 12.56
C PRO A 100 1.44 5.69 13.81
N CYS A 101 1.86 4.44 13.99
CA CYS A 101 1.51 3.69 15.19
C CYS A 101 2.02 4.43 16.44
N ASP A 102 1.16 4.59 17.45
CA ASP A 102 1.54 5.20 18.72
C ASP A 102 2.43 4.24 19.52
N ILE A 103 3.74 4.39 19.35
CA ILE A 103 4.75 3.61 20.07
C ILE A 103 4.64 3.82 21.58
N GLY A 104 4.26 5.03 22.03
CA GLY A 104 4.09 5.34 23.45
C GLY A 104 2.98 4.50 24.06
N ARG A 105 1.87 4.35 23.34
CA ARG A 105 0.76 3.47 23.77
C ARG A 105 1.18 2.01 23.82
N LEU A 106 1.90 1.52 22.80
CA LEU A 106 2.42 0.14 22.80
C LEU A 106 3.33 -0.14 24.00
N VAL A 107 4.19 0.81 24.38
CA VAL A 107 5.05 0.70 25.56
C VAL A 107 4.23 0.67 26.85
N MET A 108 3.22 1.53 26.99
CA MET A 108 2.34 1.55 28.17
C MET A 108 1.55 0.25 28.32
N ASP A 109 0.95 -0.25 27.23
CA ASP A 109 0.17 -1.49 27.27
C ASP A 109 1.08 -2.69 27.61
N HIS A 110 2.30 -2.73 27.06
CA HIS A 110 3.32 -3.73 27.44
C HIS A 110 3.71 -3.65 28.92
N ASP A 111 3.93 -2.44 29.45
CA ASP A 111 4.26 -2.24 30.85
C ASP A 111 3.08 -2.62 31.77
N PHE A 112 1.84 -2.34 31.37
CA PHE A 112 0.63 -2.70 32.10
C PHE A 112 0.40 -4.22 32.13
N LEU A 113 0.57 -4.90 31.00
CA LEU A 113 0.42 -6.37 30.90
C LEU A 113 1.50 -7.13 31.68
N ASN A 114 2.72 -6.58 31.77
CA ASN A 114 3.82 -7.19 32.51
C ASN A 114 3.86 -6.79 33.99
N ALA A 115 3.12 -5.76 34.39
CA ALA A 115 2.86 -5.44 35.79
C ALA A 115 1.74 -6.34 36.33
N GLY A 116 2.02 -7.64 36.46
CA GLY A 116 1.12 -8.56 37.17
C GLY A 116 0.74 -8.02 38.55
N PHE A 117 -0.53 -8.19 38.92
CA PHE A 117 -1.15 -7.88 40.22
C PHE A 117 -0.16 -7.61 41.37
N GLY A 118 -0.01 -6.34 41.76
CA GLY A 118 0.70 -5.99 42.98
C GLY A 118 1.31 -4.61 42.92
N GLY A 119 0.62 -3.63 43.53
CA GLY A 119 1.28 -2.42 43.96
C GLY A 119 2.39 -2.79 44.94
N VAL A 120 3.64 -2.65 44.52
CA VAL A 120 4.77 -2.61 45.46
C VAL A 120 5.13 -1.14 45.67
N PRO A 121 4.90 -0.60 46.88
CA PRO A 121 5.32 0.75 47.21
C PRO A 121 6.85 0.75 47.31
N PHE A 122 7.48 1.60 46.51
CA PHE A 122 8.83 2.12 46.78
C PHE A 122 9.87 1.10 47.32
N GLU A 123 10.22 0.03 46.59
CA GLU A 123 11.43 -0.71 46.96
C GLU A 123 12.07 -1.44 45.76
N GLY A 124 13.36 -1.16 45.55
CA GLY A 124 14.26 -1.87 44.63
C GLY A 124 14.39 -1.24 43.25
N PHE A 125 15.55 -0.63 42.97
CA PHE A 125 16.01 -0.20 41.65
C PHE A 125 15.95 -1.37 40.64
N ARG A 126 14.80 -1.62 40.03
CA ARG A 126 14.78 -2.27 38.71
C ARG A 126 15.28 -1.21 37.73
N PRO A 127 16.40 -1.45 37.02
CA PRO A 127 16.84 -0.50 35.99
C PRO A 127 15.67 -0.30 35.04
N ARG A 128 15.29 0.97 34.79
CA ARG A 128 14.21 1.27 33.86
C ARG A 128 14.55 0.57 32.54
N PRO A 129 13.71 -0.35 32.03
CA PRO A 129 14.05 -1.07 30.82
C PRO A 129 14.31 -0.05 29.71
N LYS A 130 15.40 -0.22 28.98
CA LYS A 130 15.74 0.63 27.84
C LYS A 130 14.62 0.56 26.82
N LEU A 131 14.42 1.61 26.03
CA LEU A 131 13.35 1.65 25.01
C LEU A 131 13.44 0.44 24.06
N GLU A 132 14.65 0.03 23.69
CA GLU A 132 14.93 -1.17 22.90
C GLU A 132 14.36 -2.46 23.52
N GLN A 133 14.22 -2.55 24.85
CA GLN A 133 13.67 -3.73 25.53
C GLN A 133 12.13 -3.70 25.63
N ARG A 134 11.50 -2.55 25.31
CA ARG A 134 10.06 -2.33 25.44
C ARG A 134 9.34 -2.29 24.11
N ILE A 135 10.04 -1.96 23.02
CA ILE A 135 9.43 -1.92 21.71
C ILE A 135 9.33 -3.36 21.19
N PRO A 136 8.13 -3.82 20.80
CA PRO A 136 7.98 -5.11 20.14
C PRO A 136 8.63 -5.05 18.74
N PHE A 137 9.90 -5.46 18.65
CA PHE A 137 10.66 -5.41 17.39
C PHE A 137 10.00 -6.14 16.22
N HIS A 138 9.17 -7.14 16.49
CA HIS A 138 8.39 -7.86 15.47
C HIS A 138 7.31 -6.98 14.81
N LEU A 139 6.90 -5.88 15.45
CA LEU A 139 5.99 -4.88 14.88
C LEU A 139 6.74 -3.81 14.08
N LEU A 140 8.05 -3.70 14.25
CA LEU A 140 8.85 -2.74 13.49
C LEU A 140 9.15 -3.30 12.09
N PRO A 141 9.21 -2.43 11.07
CA PRO A 141 9.68 -2.85 9.76
C PRO A 141 11.13 -3.34 9.86
N LYS A 142 11.46 -4.45 9.18
CA LYS A 142 12.84 -5.00 9.11
C LYS A 142 13.86 -3.99 8.57
N LYS A 143 13.40 -2.97 7.84
CA LYS A 143 14.20 -1.91 7.23
C LYS A 143 13.48 -0.59 7.46
N LEU A 144 14.11 0.33 8.20
CA LEU A 144 13.63 1.69 8.38
C LEU A 144 14.17 2.54 7.23
N ILE A 145 13.28 3.12 6.42
CA ILE A 145 13.65 4.08 5.38
C ILE A 145 13.38 5.47 5.98
N VAL A 146 14.45 6.17 6.35
CA VAL A 146 14.36 7.55 6.83
C VAL A 146 14.49 8.47 5.63
N HIS A 147 13.43 9.19 5.29
CA HIS A 147 13.55 10.34 4.42
C HIS A 147 14.21 11.44 5.23
N ASP A 148 15.48 11.76 4.89
CA ASP A 148 16.22 12.91 5.43
C ASP A 148 16.48 13.92 4.29
N PRO A 149 15.48 14.74 3.91
CA PRO A 149 15.63 15.71 2.82
C PRO A 149 16.71 16.76 3.05
N TRP A 150 17.14 16.94 4.30
CA TRP A 150 18.07 17.98 4.72
C TRP A 150 19.45 17.44 5.10
N ASN A 151 19.67 16.13 4.97
CA ASN A 151 20.93 15.45 5.25
C ASN A 151 21.49 15.81 6.65
N LEU A 152 20.62 15.90 7.66
CA LEU A 152 20.98 16.26 9.02
C LEU A 152 21.55 15.08 9.82
N LEU A 153 21.46 13.86 9.29
CA LEU A 153 21.89 12.63 9.98
C LEU A 153 23.29 12.14 9.59
N THR A 154 24.01 12.84 8.71
CA THR A 154 25.43 12.56 8.46
C THR A 154 26.29 13.20 9.57
N VAL A 155 26.85 12.36 10.43
CA VAL A 155 27.96 12.68 11.35
C VAL A 155 29.24 12.11 10.76
#